data_AF-U7QUY1-F1
#
_entry.id   AF-U7QUY1-F1
#
_cell.length_a   1.000
_cell.length_b   1.000
_cell.length_c   1.000
_cell.angle_alpha   90.00
_cell.angle_beta   90.00
_cell.angle_gamma   90.00
#
_symmetry.space_group_name_H-M   'P 1'
#
loop_
_entity.id
_entity.type
_entity.pdbx_description
1 polymer ?
#
loop_
_entity_poly.entity_id
_entity_poly.type
_entity_poly.pdbx_seq_one_letter_code
_entity_poly.pdbx_strand_id
1 'polypeptide(L)'
;LIRKPTMNHLYEQLTELKLTGFREALKNQVAQPGAYQELGFEERLSLLASKELTCRENKKAERLVKQAKFRLNAELSKLDYRSSRGLEKALIRSLSQGNWLNLKQNLLLTGATGSGKTYLACALGHNACRQGYKVYYYRL
;
A
#
# COMPACT_ATOMS: atom_id res chain seq x y z
N LEU A 1 -39.72 7.19 22.22
CA LEU A 1 -38.98 8.21 21.45
C LEU A 1 -37.53 7.77 21.33
N ILE A 2 -37.16 7.10 20.25
CA ILE A 2 -35.76 6.68 20.01
C ILE A 2 -34.98 7.96 19.70
N ARG A 3 -34.08 8.36 20.60
CA ARG A 3 -33.15 9.48 20.39
C ARG A 3 -32.41 9.22 19.08
N LYS A 4 -32.59 10.08 18.06
CA LYS A 4 -31.80 9.99 16.84
C LYS A 4 -30.32 10.08 17.24
N PRO A 5 -29.46 9.12 16.86
CA PRO A 5 -28.05 9.19 17.20
C PRO A 5 -27.46 10.47 16.60
N THR A 6 -26.74 11.24 17.42
CA THR A 6 -26.04 12.45 16.97
C THR A 6 -24.82 12.04 16.14
N MET A 7 -24.36 12.93 15.24
CA MET A 7 -23.13 12.68 14.47
C MET A 7 -21.89 12.42 15.35
N ASN A 8 -21.86 13.02 16.53
CA ASN A 8 -20.80 12.76 17.51
C ASN A 8 -20.82 11.31 18.01
N HIS A 9 -22.01 10.78 18.31
CA HIS A 9 -22.15 9.38 18.74
C HIS A 9 -21.68 8.40 17.65
N LEU A 10 -22.00 8.67 16.38
CA LEU A 10 -21.51 7.86 15.27
C LEU A 10 -19.97 7.91 15.16
N TYR A 11 -19.34 9.08 15.33
CA TYR A 11 -17.88 9.18 15.33
C TYR A 11 -17.22 8.42 16.48
N GLU A 12 -17.82 8.41 17.66
CA GLU A 12 -17.37 7.63 18.81
C GLU A 12 -17.44 6.13 18.51
N GLN A 13 -18.59 5.63 18.02
CA GLN A 13 -18.77 4.24 17.61
C GLN A 13 -17.75 3.80 16.57
N LEU A 14 -17.52 4.62 15.53
CA LEU A 14 -16.52 4.34 14.50
C LEU A 14 -15.09 4.30 15.05
N THR A 15 -14.82 5.09 16.09
CA THR A 15 -13.51 5.11 16.77
C THR A 15 -13.31 3.83 17.58
N GLU A 16 -14.32 3.41 18.34
CA GLU A 16 -14.32 2.17 19.13
C GLU A 16 -14.16 0.93 18.26
N LEU A 17 -14.85 0.90 17.11
CA LEU A 17 -14.73 -0.15 16.09
C LEU A 17 -13.40 -0.09 15.29
N LYS A 18 -12.55 0.90 15.56
CA LYS A 18 -11.28 1.15 14.85
C LYS A 18 -11.45 1.38 13.35
N LEU A 19 -12.59 1.91 12.92
CA LEU A 19 -12.93 2.24 11.53
C LEU A 19 -12.40 3.64 11.16
N THR A 20 -11.08 3.81 11.30
CA THR A 20 -10.44 5.13 11.19
C THR A 20 -10.57 5.78 9.80
N GLY A 21 -10.42 4.99 8.73
CA GLY A 21 -10.56 5.46 7.35
C GLY A 21 -12.01 5.74 6.99
N PHE A 22 -12.95 4.93 7.49
CA PHE A 22 -14.38 5.20 7.35
C PHE A 22 -14.76 6.54 7.99
N ARG A 23 -14.33 6.75 9.23
CA ARG A 23 -14.60 7.97 10.00
C ARG A 23 -14.07 9.22 9.29
N GLU A 24 -12.86 9.15 8.74
CA GLU A 24 -12.26 10.25 7.98
C GLU A 24 -13.00 10.53 6.68
N ALA A 25 -13.35 9.48 5.92
CA ALA A 25 -14.16 9.63 4.71
C ALA A 25 -15.54 10.23 5.00
N LEU A 26 -16.16 9.85 6.12
CA LEU A 26 -17.44 10.39 6.54
C LEU A 26 -17.33 11.88 6.85
N LYS A 27 -16.29 12.31 7.57
CA LYS A 27 -16.01 13.74 7.80
C LYS A 27 -15.87 14.51 6.49
N ASN A 28 -15.17 13.94 5.51
CA ASN A 28 -14.99 14.56 4.20
C ASN A 28 -16.31 14.69 3.43
N GLN A 29 -17.15 13.64 3.43
CA GLN A 29 -18.47 13.70 2.80
C GLN A 29 -19.39 14.75 3.45
N VAL A 30 -19.34 14.89 4.78
CA VAL A 30 -20.12 15.91 5.49
C VAL A 30 -19.59 17.32 5.19
N ALA A 31 -18.28 17.49 5.08
CA ALA A 31 -17.66 18.79 4.79
C ALA A 31 -17.86 19.24 3.32
N GLN A 32 -18.05 18.29 2.39
CA GLN A 32 -18.17 18.55 0.95
C GLN A 32 -19.44 17.93 0.37
N PRO A 33 -20.64 18.34 0.82
CA PRO A 33 -21.88 17.69 0.40
C PRO A 33 -22.07 17.71 -1.11
N GLY A 34 -21.71 18.83 -1.79
CA GLY A 34 -21.80 18.99 -3.25
C GLY A 34 -21.05 17.95 -4.06
N ALA A 35 -19.92 17.44 -3.56
CA ALA A 35 -19.11 16.44 -4.25
C ALA A 35 -19.75 15.04 -4.29
N TYR A 36 -20.79 14.81 -3.50
CA TYR A 36 -21.44 13.50 -3.34
C TYR A 36 -22.96 13.56 -3.56
N GLN A 37 -23.50 14.67 -4.09
CA GLN A 37 -24.94 14.87 -4.27
C GLN A 37 -25.55 13.92 -5.31
N GLU A 38 -24.78 13.57 -6.35
CA GLU A 38 -25.24 12.66 -7.41
C GLU A 38 -25.17 11.18 -6.99
N LEU A 39 -24.53 10.87 -5.86
CA LEU A 39 -24.37 9.51 -5.38
C LEU A 39 -25.50 9.08 -4.44
N GLY A 40 -26.04 7.89 -4.69
CA GLY A 40 -26.99 7.24 -3.81
C GLY A 40 -26.40 6.89 -2.44
N PHE A 41 -27.26 6.57 -1.48
CA PHE A 41 -26.85 6.17 -0.13
C PHE A 41 -25.88 4.98 -0.15
N GLU A 42 -26.18 3.95 -0.94
CA GLU A 42 -25.36 2.74 -1.04
C GLU A 42 -23.98 3.02 -1.63
N GLU A 43 -23.90 3.86 -2.66
CA GLU A 43 -22.63 4.26 -3.27
C GLU A 43 -21.76 5.03 -2.28
N ARG A 44 -22.37 5.98 -1.56
CA ARG A 44 -21.69 6.72 -0.50
C ARG A 44 -21.19 5.79 0.60
N LEU A 45 -22.01 4.85 1.06
CA LEU A 45 -21.63 3.88 2.08
C LEU A 45 -20.48 2.97 1.59
N SER A 46 -20.55 2.54 0.34
CA SER A 46 -19.51 1.76 -0.33
C SER A 46 -18.18 2.53 -0.33
N LEU A 47 -18.17 3.81 -0.71
CA LEU A 47 -16.97 4.66 -0.67
C LEU A 47 -16.35 4.76 0.73
N LEU A 48 -17.18 4.89 1.78
CA LEU A 48 -16.71 4.92 3.17
C LEU A 48 -16.03 3.59 3.56
N ALA A 49 -16.66 2.47 3.20
CA ALA A 49 -16.13 1.13 3.45
C ALA A 49 -14.84 0.87 2.66
N SER A 50 -14.79 1.24 1.38
CA SER A 50 -13.59 1.13 0.54
C SER A 50 -12.42 1.92 1.14
N LYS A 51 -12.66 3.15 1.64
CA LYS A 51 -11.61 3.94 2.28
C LYS A 51 -11.03 3.24 3.51
N GLU A 52 -11.87 2.61 4.32
CA GLU A 52 -11.42 1.83 5.47
C GLU A 52 -10.56 0.62 5.06
N LEU A 53 -10.99 -0.14 4.05
CA LEU A 53 -10.23 -1.28 3.52
C LEU A 53 -8.85 -0.83 3.04
N THR A 54 -8.78 0.21 2.21
CA THR A 54 -7.50 0.78 1.74
C THR A 54 -6.62 1.27 2.90
N CYS A 55 -7.21 1.90 3.91
CA CYS A 55 -6.47 2.34 5.10
C CYS A 55 -5.83 1.15 5.85
N ARG A 56 -6.56 0.03 5.98
CA ARG A 56 -6.05 -1.19 6.61
C ARG A 56 -4.94 -1.84 5.78
N GLU A 57 -5.10 -1.91 4.47
CA GLU A 57 -4.09 -2.43 3.56
C GLU A 57 -2.80 -1.62 3.64
N ASN A 58 -2.89 -0.29 3.62
CA ASN A 58 -1.75 0.61 3.75
C ASN A 58 -1.04 0.43 5.10
N LYS A 59 -1.78 0.40 6.21
CA LYS A 59 -1.21 0.15 7.55
C LYS A 59 -0.52 -1.22 7.64
N LYS A 60 -1.09 -2.24 7.00
CA LYS A 60 -0.47 -3.58 6.92
C LYS A 60 0.84 -3.51 6.13
N ALA A 61 0.84 -2.89 4.96
CA ALA A 61 2.04 -2.72 4.14
C ALA A 61 3.15 -1.97 4.88
N GLU A 62 2.82 -0.83 5.50
CA GLU A 62 3.77 -0.04 6.31
C GLU A 62 4.37 -0.87 7.45
N ARG A 63 3.54 -1.65 8.15
CA ARG A 63 4.02 -2.53 9.22
C ARG A 63 4.98 -3.59 8.69
N LEU A 64 4.67 -4.21 7.54
CA LEU A 64 5.53 -5.22 6.92
C LEU A 64 6.87 -4.62 6.50
N VAL A 65 6.87 -3.44 5.88
CA VAL A 65 8.10 -2.71 5.51
C VAL A 65 8.95 -2.40 6.74
N LYS A 66 8.34 -1.90 7.83
CA LYS A 66 9.04 -1.64 9.09
C LYS A 66 9.66 -2.90 9.70
N GLN A 67 8.95 -4.03 9.63
CA GLN A 67 9.43 -5.32 10.14
C GLN A 67 10.60 -5.88 9.34
N ALA A 68 10.61 -5.67 8.01
CA ALA A 68 11.67 -6.16 7.14
C ALA A 68 13.02 -5.45 7.36
N LYS A 69 13.04 -4.25 7.94
CA LYS A 69 14.26 -3.48 8.25
C LYS A 69 15.22 -3.35 7.06
N PHE A 70 14.68 -3.01 5.89
CA PHE A 70 15.48 -2.81 4.68
C PHE A 70 16.58 -1.77 4.90
N ARG A 71 17.77 -2.04 4.34
CA ARG A 71 18.89 -1.08 4.38
C ARG A 71 18.58 0.24 3.70
N LEU A 72 17.82 0.20 2.60
CA LEU A 72 17.50 1.35 1.77
C LEU A 72 15.98 1.52 1.67
N ASN A 73 15.53 2.77 1.72
CA ASN A 73 14.17 3.13 1.32
C ASN A 73 14.12 3.24 -0.21
N ALA A 74 13.87 2.10 -0.87
CA ALA A 74 14.00 1.95 -2.31
C ALA A 74 12.62 1.71 -2.96
N GLU A 75 12.40 2.30 -4.13
CA GLU A 75 11.12 2.19 -4.85
C GLU A 75 11.37 1.84 -6.31
N LEU A 76 10.56 0.92 -6.86
CA LEU A 76 10.68 0.50 -8.26
C LEU A 76 10.45 1.66 -9.23
N SER A 77 9.62 2.64 -8.85
CA SER A 77 9.35 3.86 -9.65
C SER A 77 10.57 4.77 -9.79
N LYS A 78 11.54 4.67 -8.89
CA LYS A 78 12.77 5.49 -8.87
C LYS A 78 13.97 4.77 -9.49
N LEU A 79 13.75 3.62 -10.14
CA LEU A 79 14.82 2.91 -10.84
C LEU A 79 15.29 3.69 -12.07
N ASP A 80 16.62 3.79 -12.20
CA ASP A 80 17.27 4.32 -13.41
C ASP A 80 17.35 3.24 -14.50
N TYR A 81 16.76 3.54 -15.65
CA TYR A 81 16.69 2.68 -16.84
C TYR A 81 17.57 3.19 -18.00
N ARG A 82 18.56 4.05 -17.75
CA ARG A 82 19.56 4.39 -18.76
C ARG A 82 20.17 3.12 -19.36
N SER A 83 20.42 3.13 -20.67
CA SER A 83 20.91 1.97 -21.43
C SER A 83 22.19 1.36 -20.86
N SER A 84 23.05 2.19 -20.25
CA SER A 84 24.29 1.76 -19.59
C SER A 84 24.09 0.80 -18.41
N ARG A 85 22.87 0.68 -17.86
CA ARG A 85 22.55 -0.23 -16.74
C ARG A 85 22.13 -1.62 -17.18
N GLY A 86 21.77 -1.82 -18.46
CA GLY A 86 21.27 -3.11 -18.96
C GLY A 86 19.98 -3.59 -18.31
N LEU A 87 19.19 -2.70 -17.69
CA LEU A 87 17.93 -3.04 -17.04
C LEU A 87 16.76 -2.93 -18.03
N GLU A 88 16.11 -4.06 -18.29
CA GLU A 88 14.93 -4.09 -19.14
C GLU A 88 13.67 -3.69 -18.37
N LYS A 89 12.99 -2.62 -18.81
CA LYS A 89 11.74 -2.14 -18.19
C LYS A 89 10.65 -3.21 -18.16
N ALA A 90 10.53 -4.01 -19.21
CA ALA A 90 9.55 -5.08 -19.31
C ALA A 90 9.76 -6.14 -18.23
N LEU A 91 11.01 -6.56 -18.01
CA LEU A 91 11.38 -7.50 -16.96
C LEU A 91 11.06 -6.95 -15.57
N ILE A 92 11.47 -5.71 -15.26
CA ILE A 92 11.17 -5.10 -13.96
C ILE A 92 9.66 -4.97 -13.73
N ARG A 93 8.89 -4.62 -14.77
CA ARG A 93 7.43 -4.60 -14.70
C ARG A 93 6.86 -5.99 -14.40
N SER A 94 7.34 -7.04 -15.06
CA SER A 94 6.94 -8.42 -14.78
C SER A 94 7.27 -8.83 -13.34
N LEU A 95 8.48 -8.52 -12.85
CA LEU A 95 8.88 -8.80 -11.46
C LEU A 95 8.03 -8.02 -10.46
N SER A 96 7.61 -6.80 -10.83
CA SER A 96 6.76 -5.96 -9.99
C SER A 96 5.35 -6.54 -9.77
N GLN A 97 4.87 -7.41 -10.66
CA GLN A 97 3.58 -8.10 -10.49
C GLN A 97 3.62 -9.20 -9.42
N GLY A 98 4.81 -9.62 -8.99
CA GLY A 98 4.95 -10.60 -7.89
C GLY A 98 4.64 -12.05 -8.25
N ASN A 99 4.39 -12.39 -9.53
CA ASN A 99 4.11 -13.77 -9.94
C ASN A 99 5.20 -14.77 -9.51
N TRP A 100 6.46 -14.35 -9.54
CA TRP A 100 7.60 -15.15 -9.08
C TRP A 100 7.52 -15.51 -7.58
N LEU A 101 6.88 -14.69 -6.74
CA LEU A 101 6.64 -14.98 -5.32
C LEU A 101 5.62 -16.12 -5.17
N ASN A 102 4.55 -16.08 -5.95
CA ASN A 102 3.52 -17.14 -5.96
C ASN A 102 4.09 -18.47 -6.47
N LEU A 103 4.94 -18.39 -7.49
CA LEU A 103 5.64 -19.55 -8.06
C LEU A 103 6.85 -19.99 -7.23
N LYS A 104 7.16 -19.32 -6.11
CA LYS A 104 8.30 -19.60 -5.23
C LYS A 104 9.64 -19.65 -5.99
N GLN A 105 9.82 -18.78 -6.97
CA GLN A 105 11.02 -18.70 -7.79
C GLN A 105 12.09 -17.84 -7.11
N ASN A 106 13.35 -18.20 -7.32
CA ASN A 106 14.48 -17.43 -6.82
C ASN A 106 14.91 -16.38 -7.85
N LEU A 107 15.19 -15.16 -7.40
CA LEU A 107 15.77 -14.12 -8.22
C LEU A 107 17.25 -13.95 -7.87
N LEU A 108 18.13 -14.15 -8.84
CA LEU A 108 19.55 -13.88 -8.71
C LEU A 108 19.89 -12.54 -9.39
N LEU A 109 20.40 -11.59 -8.61
CA LEU A 109 20.81 -10.28 -9.13
C LEU A 109 22.33 -10.28 -9.36
N THR A 110 22.75 -10.21 -10.63
CA THR A 110 24.16 -10.22 -11.04
C THR A 110 24.58 -8.86 -11.62
N GLY A 111 25.89 -8.59 -11.67
CA GLY A 111 26.46 -7.36 -12.22
C GLY A 111 27.59 -6.76 -11.37
N ALA A 112 28.31 -5.79 -11.92
CA ALA A 112 29.46 -5.15 -11.28
C ALA A 112 29.15 -4.54 -9.90
N THR A 113 30.15 -4.33 -9.05
CA THR A 113 29.99 -3.59 -7.79
C THR A 113 29.47 -2.18 -8.06
N GLY A 114 28.64 -1.63 -7.17
CA GLY A 114 28.03 -0.30 -7.37
C GLY A 114 26.87 -0.22 -8.38
N SER A 115 26.57 -1.27 -9.13
CA SER A 115 25.46 -1.29 -10.14
C SER A 115 24.04 -1.22 -9.56
N GLY A 116 23.85 -1.05 -8.25
CA GLY A 116 22.54 -0.87 -7.64
C GLY A 116 21.77 -2.17 -7.31
N LYS A 117 22.42 -3.34 -7.31
CA LYS A 117 21.79 -4.63 -6.91
C LYS A 117 21.08 -4.55 -5.56
N THR A 118 21.72 -3.97 -4.54
CA THR A 118 21.14 -3.78 -3.21
C THR A 118 19.90 -2.88 -3.26
N TYR A 119 19.91 -1.84 -4.09
CA TYR A 119 18.76 -0.97 -4.28
C TYR A 119 17.60 -1.74 -4.92
N LEU A 120 17.87 -2.50 -5.99
CA LEU A 120 16.85 -3.29 -6.68
C LEU A 120 16.25 -4.37 -5.77
N ALA A 121 17.08 -5.08 -5.00
CA ALA A 121 16.63 -6.05 -4.00
C ALA A 121 15.71 -5.42 -2.95
N CYS A 122 16.10 -4.25 -2.41
CA CYS A 122 15.25 -3.51 -1.48
C CYS A 122 13.95 -3.07 -2.15
N ALA A 123 13.99 -2.53 -3.38
CA ALA A 123 12.82 -2.03 -4.08
C ALA A 123 11.80 -3.15 -4.38
N LEU A 124 12.28 -4.33 -4.79
CA LEU A 124 11.44 -5.52 -4.96
C LEU A 124 10.86 -5.99 -3.62
N GLY A 125 11.65 -5.98 -2.56
CA GLY A 125 11.19 -6.31 -1.20
C GLY A 125 10.11 -5.36 -0.69
N HIS A 126 10.30 -4.04 -0.84
CA HIS A 126 9.29 -3.02 -0.51
C HIS A 126 7.99 -3.25 -1.29
N ASN A 127 8.09 -3.54 -2.59
CA ASN A 127 6.93 -3.85 -3.41
C ASN A 127 6.21 -5.12 -2.95
N ALA A 128 6.94 -6.18 -2.59
CA ALA A 128 6.37 -7.40 -2.02
C ALA A 128 5.63 -7.13 -0.70
N CYS A 129 6.17 -6.28 0.18
CA CYS A 129 5.47 -5.85 1.39
C CYS A 129 4.17 -5.09 1.10
N ARG A 130 4.16 -4.24 0.06
CA ARG A 130 2.95 -3.54 -0.41
C ARG A 130 1.89 -4.49 -0.95
N GLN A 131 2.30 -5.61 -1.53
CA GLN A 131 1.41 -6.71 -1.95
C GLN A 131 1.01 -7.63 -0.79
N GLY A 132 1.45 -7.35 0.44
CA GLY A 132 1.06 -8.08 1.63
C GLY A 132 1.96 -9.26 2.01
N TYR A 133 3.08 -9.47 1.32
CA TYR A 133 4.05 -10.50 1.66
C TYR A 133 4.95 -10.08 2.83
N LYS A 134 5.23 -11.03 3.72
CA LYS A 134 6.27 -10.87 4.75
C LYS A 134 7.64 -11.03 4.10
N VAL A 135 8.53 -10.07 4.31
CA VAL A 135 9.89 -10.09 3.77
C VAL A 135 10.88 -10.09 4.92
N TYR A 136 11.91 -10.91 4.80
CA TYR A 136 13.07 -10.90 5.68
C TYR A 136 14.27 -10.43 4.88
N TYR A 137 14.90 -9.35 5.31
CA TYR A 137 16.11 -8.82 4.68
C TYR A 137 17.31 -9.13 5.55
N TYR A 138 18.34 -9.74 4.96
CA TYR A 138 19.57 -10.10 5.64
C TYR A 138 20.77 -9.68 4.81
N ARG A 139 21.83 -9.25 5.49
CA ARG A 139 23.12 -8.90 4.90
C ARG A 139 24.19 -9.74 5.60
N LEU A 140 24.90 -10.53 4.79
CA LEU A 140 26.14 -11.21 5.19
C LEU A 140 27.27 -10.19 5.37
#